data_AF-A0A328HHX1-F1
#
_entry.id   AF-A0A328HHX1-F1
#
_cell.length_a   1.000
_cell.length_b   1.000
_cell.length_c   1.000
_cell.angle_alpha   90.00
_cell.angle_beta   90.00
_cell.angle_gamma   90.00
#
_symmetry.space_group_name_H-M   'P 1'
#
loop_
_entity.id
_entity.type
_entity.pdbx_description
1 polymer ?
#
loop_
_entity_poly.entity_id
_entity_poly.type
_entity_poly.pdbx_seq_one_letter_code
_entity_poly.pdbx_strand_id
1 'polypeptide(L)'
;MLHEIVNKSQWLLSLKFVAYPPVIAMWPRYSVPRSQRRHWTAETAVVAYFIPLPEPLDVPHLYEVPITEVLDPRDESPSVFLEKRQGVESVFRMKVRFHQSEHTVSSPAVTAVMDALGGKDNVNAPFLDRPRSITVAEVSGPMALADEDGLTMGFDSALEVLRTFQRSHHMVTTRPLSLVVRKSLPPVLPVMISGGEIFAKPEMSLFLVNQDEQHASRVRGPELPWEKLRGLTLAFNDYSPNLFSAFSDMRREGRLAYARGENLSAIILAGAAAEALLVEIMLLMMWEEDLDCTSVAKILDTKDTVTKKVTSQFAGRLGGQWNTRQPGPIRDWRVNLADLRNSAVHAGHFPDDRMIQGAFESLEALERYIGDRLVANMRKYSATTKIFLGDDGLARRGQILKFQEMVRQDNLYPPPAPGQYFRRWKQEVARIRAGRHVGCEENLELILVSYPNGLHRWFVQDSTNGLAAEVPPPVLNENLALTVSKLMSQVPSKPVSALIHGHRVTAGAVLRWQCIGELNPAHPYRRWEVCLIPPPARSAESSES
;
A
#
# COMPACT_ATOMS: atom_id res chain seq x y z
N MET A 1 -26.38 -23.40 -22.20
CA MET A 1 -25.56 -22.39 -21.49
C MET A 1 -24.06 -22.57 -21.71
N LEU A 2 -23.37 -23.58 -21.17
CA LEU A 2 -21.92 -23.79 -21.43
C LEU A 2 -21.59 -23.98 -22.92
N HIS A 3 -22.42 -24.72 -23.66
CA HIS A 3 -22.28 -24.90 -25.12
C HIS A 3 -22.56 -23.62 -25.94
N GLU A 4 -23.25 -22.64 -25.35
CA GLU A 4 -23.63 -21.37 -25.99
C GLU A 4 -22.56 -20.29 -25.74
N ILE A 5 -21.87 -20.37 -24.60
CA ILE A 5 -20.67 -19.58 -24.28
C ILE A 5 -19.50 -20.01 -25.18
N VAL A 6 -19.34 -21.32 -25.45
CA VAL A 6 -18.31 -21.85 -26.37
C VAL A 6 -18.58 -21.43 -27.83
N ASN A 7 -19.84 -21.40 -28.27
CA ASN A 7 -20.18 -20.94 -29.63
C ASN A 7 -20.05 -19.43 -29.82
N LYS A 8 -20.29 -18.60 -28.78
CA LYS A 8 -20.03 -17.15 -28.84
C LYS A 8 -18.53 -16.81 -28.77
N SER A 9 -17.72 -17.66 -28.14
CA SER A 9 -16.25 -17.48 -28.11
C SER A 9 -15.54 -17.93 -29.39
N GLN A 10 -16.12 -18.83 -30.19
CA GLN A 10 -15.64 -19.09 -31.56
C GLN A 10 -15.84 -17.89 -32.51
N TRP A 11 -16.83 -17.02 -32.26
CA TRP A 11 -17.00 -15.77 -33.02
C TRP A 11 -15.88 -14.74 -32.74
N LEU A 12 -15.36 -14.70 -31.51
CA LEU A 12 -14.25 -13.82 -31.09
C LEU A 12 -12.92 -14.12 -31.82
N LEU A 13 -12.72 -15.35 -32.30
CA LEU A 13 -11.51 -15.77 -33.02
C LEU A 13 -11.47 -15.30 -34.49
N SER A 14 -12.51 -14.63 -35.00
CA SER A 14 -12.60 -14.18 -36.40
C SER A 14 -12.33 -12.68 -36.64
N LEU A 15 -12.02 -11.92 -35.58
CA LEU A 15 -11.71 -10.49 -35.67
C LEU A 15 -10.31 -10.28 -36.28
N LYS A 16 -10.27 -9.80 -37.53
CA LYS A 16 -9.05 -9.28 -38.15
C LYS A 16 -8.69 -7.94 -37.49
N PHE A 17 -7.70 -7.97 -36.59
CA PHE A 17 -7.12 -6.76 -36.02
C PHE A 17 -6.38 -5.97 -37.10
N VAL A 18 -6.73 -4.69 -37.27
CA VAL A 18 -5.91 -3.74 -38.05
C VAL A 18 -4.63 -3.51 -37.27
N ALA A 19 -3.48 -3.79 -37.90
CA ALA A 19 -2.17 -3.66 -37.29
C ALA A 19 -1.88 -2.19 -36.91
N TYR A 20 -2.08 -1.85 -35.63
CA TYR A 20 -1.42 -0.69 -35.04
C TYR A 20 0.06 -1.01 -34.81
N PRO A 21 0.96 -0.01 -34.81
CA PRO A 21 2.33 -0.21 -34.35
C PRO A 21 2.30 -0.80 -32.93
N PRO A 22 3.18 -1.76 -32.60
CA PRO A 22 3.12 -2.48 -31.33
C PRO A 22 3.20 -1.49 -30.15
N VAL A 23 2.18 -1.55 -29.28
CA VAL A 23 2.03 -0.73 -28.05
C VAL A 23 3.19 -0.92 -27.07
N ILE A 24 4.01 -1.97 -27.25
CA ILE A 24 5.25 -2.25 -26.51
C ILE A 24 6.41 -1.33 -26.94
N ALA A 25 6.37 -0.72 -28.12
CA ALA A 25 7.41 0.21 -28.59
C ALA A 25 7.49 1.54 -27.82
N MET A 26 6.57 1.77 -26.88
CA MET A 26 6.57 2.89 -25.93
C MET A 26 6.65 2.42 -24.47
N TRP A 27 7.34 1.31 -24.19
CA TRP A 27 8.17 1.34 -23.00
C TRP A 27 9.05 2.58 -23.12
N PRO A 28 9.11 3.48 -22.12
CA PRO A 28 10.08 4.56 -22.16
C PRO A 28 11.41 3.95 -22.57
N ARG A 29 12.08 4.55 -23.57
CA ARG A 29 13.40 4.13 -24.05
C ARG A 29 14.42 4.36 -22.93
N TYR A 30 14.24 3.71 -21.79
CA TYR A 30 15.28 3.48 -20.81
C TYR A 30 16.17 2.45 -21.49
N SER A 31 17.25 2.94 -22.09
CA SER A 31 18.35 2.09 -22.49
C SER A 31 18.86 1.41 -21.23
N VAL A 32 18.37 0.21 -20.93
CA VAL A 32 18.94 -0.63 -19.88
C VAL A 32 20.39 -0.89 -20.30
N PRO A 33 21.39 -0.38 -19.57
CA PRO A 33 22.79 -0.61 -19.91
C PRO A 33 23.03 -2.11 -20.04
N ARG A 34 23.82 -2.55 -21.04
CA ARG A 34 24.12 -3.98 -21.27
C ARG A 34 24.60 -4.71 -20.00
N SER A 35 25.21 -3.99 -19.07
CA SER A 35 25.67 -4.50 -17.76
C SER A 35 24.55 -4.80 -16.75
N GLN A 36 23.34 -4.24 -16.93
CA GLN A 36 22.19 -4.42 -16.05
C GLN A 36 21.17 -5.46 -16.56
N ARG A 37 21.41 -6.10 -17.71
CA ARG A 37 20.58 -7.22 -18.22
C ARG A 37 20.70 -8.53 -17.43
N ARG A 38 21.43 -8.54 -16.31
CA ARG A 38 21.84 -9.78 -15.62
C ARG A 38 20.69 -10.63 -15.05
N HIS A 39 19.45 -10.15 -15.04
CA HIS A 39 18.30 -10.89 -14.45
C HIS A 39 17.11 -11.11 -15.39
N TRP A 40 17.20 -10.72 -16.67
CA TRP A 40 16.23 -11.21 -17.66
C TRP A 40 16.66 -12.60 -18.09
N THR A 41 16.16 -13.62 -17.41
CA THR A 41 16.31 -15.01 -17.87
C THR A 41 15.40 -15.22 -19.08
N ALA A 42 15.65 -16.27 -19.87
CA ALA A 42 14.76 -16.67 -20.98
C ALA A 42 13.33 -17.00 -20.50
N GLU A 43 13.08 -17.02 -19.20
CA GLU A 43 11.85 -17.39 -18.53
C GLU A 43 11.03 -16.18 -18.06
N THR A 44 11.45 -14.95 -18.38
CA THR A 44 10.69 -13.74 -18.01
C THR A 44 9.87 -13.21 -19.19
N ALA A 45 8.56 -13.02 -19.00
CA ALA A 45 7.69 -12.32 -19.95
C ALA A 45 7.16 -11.01 -19.37
N VAL A 46 6.66 -10.14 -20.24
CA VAL A 46 5.84 -9.00 -19.82
C VAL A 46 4.38 -9.36 -20.06
N VAL A 47 3.57 -9.27 -19.01
CA VAL A 47 2.14 -9.53 -19.07
C VAL A 47 1.37 -8.25 -18.83
N ALA A 48 0.31 -8.00 -19.61
CA ALA A 48 -0.60 -6.88 -19.46
C ALA A 48 -2.04 -7.37 -19.29
N TYR A 49 -2.63 -7.07 -18.14
CA TYR A 49 -4.02 -7.41 -17.79
C TYR A 49 -4.95 -6.24 -18.07
N PHE A 50 -6.09 -6.48 -18.72
CA PHE A 50 -7.10 -5.46 -19.02
C PHE A 50 -8.28 -5.59 -18.06
N ILE A 51 -8.26 -4.80 -16.99
CA ILE A 51 -9.13 -4.97 -15.83
C ILE A 51 -10.19 -3.85 -15.83
N PRO A 52 -11.47 -4.14 -16.12
CA PRO A 52 -12.54 -3.16 -16.00
C PRO A 52 -12.76 -2.83 -14.52
N LEU A 53 -12.88 -1.54 -14.21
CA LEU A 53 -13.10 -1.09 -12.84
C LEU A 53 -14.60 -1.07 -12.50
N PRO A 54 -15.00 -1.36 -11.24
CA PRO A 54 -16.41 -1.35 -10.83
C PRO A 54 -17.09 0.00 -11.04
N GLU A 55 -16.31 1.07 -10.86
CA GLU A 55 -16.72 2.45 -11.03
C GLU A 55 -15.65 3.17 -11.86
N PRO A 56 -16.06 4.04 -12.79
CA PRO A 56 -15.13 4.83 -13.59
C PRO A 56 -14.33 5.79 -12.71
N LEU A 57 -13.05 5.92 -13.04
CA LEU A 57 -12.14 6.86 -12.41
C LEU A 57 -12.10 8.16 -13.19
N ASP A 58 -11.94 9.25 -12.46
CA ASP A 58 -11.92 10.61 -13.00
C ASP A 58 -10.51 10.97 -13.55
N VAL A 59 -9.85 10.02 -14.21
CA VAL A 59 -8.51 10.19 -14.81
C VAL A 59 -8.59 10.31 -16.33
N PRO A 60 -7.69 11.05 -17.00
CA PRO A 60 -7.66 11.16 -18.46
C PRO A 60 -7.50 9.79 -19.15
N HIS A 61 -7.99 9.68 -20.38
CA HIS A 61 -7.68 8.54 -21.24
C HIS A 61 -6.16 8.47 -21.48
N LEU A 62 -5.61 7.25 -21.40
CA LEU A 62 -4.18 6.94 -21.49
C LEU A 62 -3.34 7.55 -20.37
N TYR A 63 -3.94 7.89 -19.23
CA TYR A 63 -3.19 8.27 -18.04
C TYR A 63 -2.33 7.10 -17.58
N GLU A 64 -1.01 7.31 -17.48
CA GLU A 64 -0.04 6.29 -17.07
C GLU A 64 0.55 6.58 -15.70
N VAL A 65 0.66 5.53 -14.89
CA VAL A 65 1.28 5.57 -13.57
C VAL A 65 2.32 4.46 -13.49
N PRO A 66 3.62 4.81 -13.51
CA PRO A 66 4.67 3.83 -13.25
C PRO A 66 4.69 3.47 -11.77
N ILE A 67 4.89 2.20 -11.47
CA ILE A 67 5.02 1.69 -10.11
C ILE A 67 6.49 1.44 -9.86
N THR A 68 7.06 2.33 -9.07
CA THR A 68 8.46 2.26 -8.68
C THR A 68 8.55 1.91 -7.20
N GLU A 69 9.26 0.85 -6.90
CA GLU A 69 9.54 0.46 -5.53
C GLU A 69 11.02 0.65 -5.23
N VAL A 70 11.35 0.83 -3.96
CA VAL A 70 12.73 0.70 -3.51
C VAL A 70 13.09 -0.77 -3.62
N LEU A 71 14.23 -1.07 -4.25
CA LEU A 71 14.73 -2.43 -4.36
C LEU A 71 14.90 -3.01 -2.95
N ASP A 72 14.15 -4.07 -2.64
CA ASP A 72 14.52 -4.98 -1.58
C ASP A 72 15.50 -5.99 -2.20
N PRO A 73 16.77 -6.06 -1.77
CA PRO A 73 17.76 -6.96 -2.34
C PRO A 73 17.40 -8.46 -2.18
N ARG A 74 16.38 -8.78 -1.35
CA ARG A 74 15.84 -10.15 -1.20
C ARG A 74 14.70 -10.46 -2.16
N ASP A 75 14.18 -9.46 -2.85
CA ASP A 75 13.05 -9.66 -3.73
C ASP A 75 13.52 -10.19 -5.09
N GLU A 76 13.32 -11.49 -5.27
CA GLU A 76 13.62 -12.19 -6.53
C GLU A 76 12.53 -11.97 -7.60
N SER A 77 11.50 -11.16 -7.31
CA SER A 77 10.47 -10.87 -8.30
C SER A 77 11.08 -10.25 -9.55
N PRO A 78 10.60 -10.64 -10.74
CA PRO A 78 10.96 -10.00 -11.98
C PRO A 78 10.80 -8.48 -11.85
N SER A 79 11.85 -7.73 -12.17
CA SER A 79 11.84 -6.29 -12.01
C SER A 79 12.83 -5.62 -12.97
N VAL A 80 12.58 -4.34 -13.26
CA VAL A 80 13.43 -3.55 -14.16
C VAL A 80 14.11 -2.47 -13.36
N PHE A 81 15.43 -2.58 -13.22
CA PHE A 81 16.22 -1.60 -12.49
C PHE A 81 16.08 -0.20 -13.10
N LEU A 82 15.76 0.77 -12.25
CA LEU A 82 15.82 2.18 -12.56
C LEU A 82 17.15 2.76 -12.09
N GLU A 83 17.53 3.89 -12.67
CA GLU A 83 18.78 4.58 -12.35
C GLU A 83 18.85 4.96 -10.85
N LYS A 84 20.02 4.76 -10.23
CA LYS A 84 20.27 5.12 -8.82
C LYS A 84 19.99 6.61 -8.60
N ARG A 85 19.00 6.94 -7.77
CA ARG A 85 18.80 8.30 -7.26
C ARG A 85 19.15 8.35 -5.77
N GLN A 86 20.08 9.23 -5.41
CA GLN A 86 20.46 9.50 -4.01
C GLN A 86 20.92 8.26 -3.22
N GLY A 87 21.54 7.28 -3.90
CA GLY A 87 22.04 6.05 -3.27
C GLY A 87 20.98 4.98 -3.00
N VAL A 88 19.72 5.22 -3.37
CA VAL A 88 18.64 4.22 -3.30
C VAL A 88 18.46 3.61 -4.70
N GLU A 89 18.58 2.29 -4.80
CA GLU A 89 18.19 1.56 -6.01
C GLU A 89 16.67 1.44 -6.02
N SER A 90 16.04 1.92 -7.09
CA SER A 90 14.61 1.73 -7.33
C SER A 90 14.41 0.74 -8.46
N VAL A 91 13.39 -0.09 -8.34
CA VAL A 91 12.96 -1.01 -9.40
C VAL A 91 11.59 -0.62 -9.91
N PHE A 92 11.42 -0.69 -11.21
CA PHE A 92 10.13 -0.68 -11.86
C PHE A 92 9.56 -2.09 -11.81
N ARG A 93 8.40 -2.24 -11.19
CA ARG A 93 7.68 -3.51 -11.17
C ARG A 93 6.55 -3.54 -12.17
N MET A 94 5.71 -2.53 -12.15
CA MET A 94 4.48 -2.53 -12.92
C MET A 94 4.20 -1.13 -13.45
N LYS A 95 3.33 -1.06 -14.46
CA LYS A 95 2.75 0.18 -14.95
C LYS A 95 1.26 -0.02 -15.07
N VAL A 96 0.51 1.00 -14.66
CA VAL A 96 -0.93 1.06 -14.91
C VAL A 96 -1.19 2.12 -15.96
N ARG A 97 -1.98 1.79 -16.99
CA ARG A 97 -2.53 2.73 -17.96
C ARG A 97 -4.05 2.68 -17.91
N PHE A 98 -4.72 3.82 -17.86
CA PHE A 98 -6.18 3.88 -17.80
C PHE A 98 -6.79 4.20 -19.16
N HIS A 99 -7.66 3.32 -19.62
CA HIS A 99 -8.50 3.49 -20.81
C HIS A 99 -9.88 3.97 -20.37
N GLN A 100 -10.42 4.98 -21.05
CA GLN A 100 -11.72 5.56 -20.74
C GLN A 100 -12.60 5.37 -21.97
N SER A 101 -13.74 4.73 -21.80
CA SER A 101 -14.69 4.49 -22.88
C SER A 101 -16.11 4.79 -22.42
N GLU A 102 -16.99 5.16 -23.34
CA GLU A 102 -18.40 5.42 -23.09
C GLU A 102 -19.24 4.38 -23.82
N HIS A 103 -20.07 3.65 -23.07
CA HIS A 103 -20.90 2.59 -23.63
C HIS A 103 -22.37 2.78 -23.27
N THR A 104 -23.24 2.37 -24.19
CA THR A 104 -24.70 2.40 -24.05
C THR A 104 -25.30 0.99 -24.03
N VAL A 105 -24.46 -0.05 -23.94
CA VAL A 105 -24.84 -1.46 -24.15
C VAL A 105 -24.97 -2.22 -22.82
N SER A 106 -25.76 -3.30 -22.83
CA SER A 106 -26.11 -4.16 -21.69
C SER A 106 -24.97 -4.96 -21.06
N SER A 107 -23.83 -5.15 -21.76
CA SER A 107 -22.61 -5.74 -21.20
C SER A 107 -21.41 -4.81 -21.42
N PRO A 108 -21.39 -3.66 -20.72
CA PRO A 108 -20.51 -2.56 -21.10
C PRO A 108 -19.04 -2.87 -20.74
N ALA A 109 -18.78 -3.75 -19.76
CA ALA A 109 -17.41 -4.11 -19.35
C ALA A 109 -16.63 -4.90 -20.42
N VAL A 110 -17.26 -5.88 -21.08
CA VAL A 110 -16.59 -6.67 -22.13
C VAL A 110 -16.33 -5.79 -23.36
N THR A 111 -17.30 -4.98 -23.77
CA THR A 111 -17.13 -4.05 -24.90
C THR A 111 -16.06 -3.01 -24.60
N ALA A 112 -16.02 -2.44 -23.39
CA ALA A 112 -14.98 -1.48 -22.99
C ALA A 112 -13.58 -2.05 -23.06
N VAL A 113 -13.44 -3.31 -22.66
CA VAL A 113 -12.18 -4.02 -22.72
C VAL A 113 -11.75 -4.25 -24.19
N MET A 114 -12.69 -4.61 -25.07
CA MET A 114 -12.39 -4.77 -26.51
C MET A 114 -12.03 -3.44 -27.18
N ASP A 115 -12.68 -2.34 -26.80
CA ASP A 115 -12.34 -0.99 -27.27
C ASP A 115 -10.95 -0.56 -26.80
N ALA A 116 -10.59 -0.87 -25.55
CA ALA A 116 -9.23 -0.64 -25.02
C ALA A 116 -8.15 -1.44 -25.78
N LEU A 117 -8.54 -2.56 -26.39
CA LEU A 117 -7.69 -3.36 -27.29
C LEU A 117 -7.70 -2.86 -28.74
N GLY A 118 -8.41 -1.77 -29.05
CA GLY A 118 -8.49 -1.18 -30.38
C GLY A 118 -9.54 -1.83 -31.30
N GLY A 119 -10.47 -2.61 -30.75
CA GLY A 119 -11.66 -3.06 -31.48
C GLY A 119 -12.53 -1.88 -31.89
N LYS A 120 -13.09 -1.91 -33.11
CA LYS A 120 -14.13 -0.96 -33.54
C LYS A 120 -15.41 -1.74 -33.78
N ASP A 121 -16.33 -1.69 -32.82
CA ASP A 121 -17.64 -2.29 -33.00
C ASP A 121 -18.55 -1.37 -33.84
N ASN A 122 -18.90 -1.84 -35.04
CA ASN A 122 -19.97 -1.27 -35.88
C ASN A 122 -21.31 -1.90 -35.46
N VAL A 123 -21.83 -1.57 -34.27
CA VAL A 123 -23.15 -2.06 -33.84
C VAL A 123 -24.11 -0.88 -33.69
N ASN A 124 -24.88 -0.65 -34.76
CA ASN A 124 -26.04 0.24 -34.76
C ASN A 124 -27.19 -0.41 -33.96
N ALA A 125 -27.15 -0.31 -32.63
CA ALA A 125 -28.29 -0.66 -31.77
C ALA A 125 -29.07 0.61 -31.38
N PRO A 126 -30.41 0.62 -31.45
CA PRO A 126 -31.22 1.77 -31.06
C PRO A 126 -31.10 2.05 -29.55
N PHE A 127 -30.84 3.31 -29.22
CA PHE A 127 -30.41 3.82 -27.91
C PHE A 127 -31.58 4.24 -27.03
N LEU A 128 -31.59 3.83 -25.76
CA LEU A 128 -32.42 4.47 -24.72
C LEU A 128 -31.78 4.57 -23.32
N ASP A 129 -30.49 4.29 -23.13
CA ASP A 129 -29.86 4.40 -21.81
C ASP A 129 -28.71 5.43 -21.81
N ARG A 130 -28.60 6.21 -20.71
CA ARG A 130 -27.56 7.25 -20.55
C ARG A 130 -26.17 6.61 -20.76
N PRO A 131 -25.25 7.28 -21.48
CA PRO A 131 -23.89 6.74 -21.67
C PRO A 131 -23.26 6.46 -20.31
N ARG A 132 -22.84 5.21 -20.11
CA ARG A 132 -22.08 4.77 -18.94
C ARG A 132 -20.61 4.83 -19.34
N SER A 133 -19.84 5.67 -18.67
CA SER A 133 -18.39 5.59 -18.82
C SER A 133 -17.83 4.45 -17.99
N ILE A 134 -16.88 3.74 -18.57
CA ILE A 134 -16.12 2.66 -17.96
C ILE A 134 -14.66 3.03 -18.03
N THR A 135 -13.95 2.75 -16.94
CA THR A 135 -12.49 2.77 -16.92
C THR A 135 -11.98 1.34 -16.99
N VAL A 136 -11.12 1.05 -17.96
CA VAL A 136 -10.36 -0.20 -18.05
C VAL A 136 -8.92 0.10 -17.71
N ALA A 137 -8.38 -0.57 -16.70
CA ALA A 137 -6.99 -0.44 -16.33
C ALA A 137 -6.15 -1.53 -17.02
N GLU A 138 -5.20 -1.11 -17.85
CA GLU A 138 -4.13 -1.95 -18.39
C GLU A 138 -2.99 -1.98 -17.38
N VAL A 139 -2.82 -3.10 -16.68
CA VAL A 139 -1.73 -3.30 -15.71
C VAL A 139 -0.68 -4.20 -16.33
N SER A 140 0.51 -3.65 -16.61
CA SER A 140 1.60 -4.37 -17.26
C SER A 140 2.82 -4.50 -16.36
N GLY A 141 3.43 -5.68 -16.28
CA GLY A 141 4.66 -5.92 -15.51
C GLY A 141 5.40 -7.18 -15.98
N PRO A 142 6.67 -7.36 -15.58
CA PRO A 142 7.40 -8.58 -15.81
C PRO A 142 6.85 -9.70 -14.92
N MET A 143 6.90 -10.94 -15.42
CA MET A 143 6.36 -12.13 -14.79
C MET A 143 7.25 -13.33 -15.12
N ALA A 144 7.42 -14.23 -14.15
CA ALA A 144 8.08 -15.51 -14.38
C ALA A 144 7.10 -16.45 -15.10
N LEU A 145 7.48 -16.94 -16.28
CA LEU A 145 6.68 -17.88 -17.07
C LEU A 145 6.86 -19.35 -16.64
N ALA A 146 7.81 -19.63 -15.76
CA ALA A 146 8.20 -21.00 -15.40
C ALA A 146 7.14 -21.75 -14.58
N ASP A 147 6.11 -21.06 -14.07
CA ASP A 147 5.08 -21.62 -13.19
C ASP A 147 3.68 -21.37 -13.77
N GLU A 148 2.82 -22.39 -13.79
CA GLU A 148 1.40 -22.26 -14.19
C GLU A 148 0.66 -21.27 -13.28
N ASP A 149 1.11 -21.12 -12.02
CA ASP A 149 0.57 -20.15 -11.07
C ASP A 149 1.08 -18.72 -11.30
N GLY A 150 2.09 -18.52 -12.15
CA GLY A 150 2.70 -17.23 -12.42
C GLY A 150 1.70 -16.19 -12.94
N LEU A 151 0.79 -16.59 -13.85
CA LEU A 151 -0.28 -15.72 -14.36
C LEU A 151 -1.28 -15.30 -13.29
N THR A 152 -1.63 -16.22 -12.39
CA THR A 152 -2.56 -15.99 -11.29
C THR A 152 -1.93 -15.06 -10.24
N MET A 153 -0.69 -15.32 -9.85
CA MET A 153 0.06 -14.48 -8.91
C MET A 153 0.33 -13.09 -9.48
N GLY A 154 0.68 -12.99 -10.77
CA GLY A 154 0.86 -11.73 -11.48
C GLY A 154 -0.44 -10.92 -11.53
N PHE A 155 -1.58 -11.60 -11.72
CA PHE A 155 -2.89 -10.97 -11.72
C PHE A 155 -3.30 -10.47 -10.33
N ASP A 156 -3.10 -11.27 -9.28
CA ASP A 156 -3.42 -10.85 -7.91
C ASP A 156 -2.54 -9.67 -7.47
N SER A 157 -1.27 -9.65 -7.89
CA SER A 157 -0.38 -8.49 -7.74
C SER A 157 -0.90 -7.26 -8.49
N ALA A 158 -1.37 -7.44 -9.73
CA ALA A 158 -1.99 -6.36 -10.51
C ALA A 158 -3.27 -5.81 -9.84
N LEU A 159 -4.09 -6.68 -9.22
CA LEU A 159 -5.26 -6.24 -8.46
C LEU A 159 -4.85 -5.44 -7.23
N GLU A 160 -3.83 -5.85 -6.48
CA GLU A 160 -3.40 -5.10 -5.30
C GLU A 160 -2.84 -3.72 -5.65
N VAL A 161 -2.12 -3.63 -6.77
CA VAL A 161 -1.70 -2.38 -7.40
C VAL A 161 -2.90 -1.47 -7.69
N LEU A 162 -3.93 -2.01 -8.35
CA LEU A 162 -5.13 -1.23 -8.68
C LEU A 162 -5.90 -0.78 -7.43
N ARG A 163 -6.03 -1.65 -6.43
CA ARG A 163 -6.66 -1.30 -5.16
C ARG A 163 -5.89 -0.19 -4.46
N THR A 164 -4.57 -0.26 -4.47
CA THR A 164 -3.70 0.78 -3.91
C THR A 164 -3.92 2.12 -4.63
N PHE A 165 -4.07 2.09 -5.96
CA PHE A 165 -4.43 3.28 -6.74
C PHE A 165 -5.83 3.81 -6.38
N GLN A 166 -6.85 2.95 -6.31
CA GLN A 166 -8.22 3.32 -5.95
C GLN A 166 -8.31 3.89 -4.52
N ARG A 167 -7.55 3.34 -3.56
CA ARG A 167 -7.39 3.89 -2.20
C ARG A 167 -6.80 5.30 -2.25
N SER A 168 -5.71 5.48 -3.00
CA SER A 168 -5.07 6.78 -3.18
C SER A 168 -6.03 7.80 -3.82
N HIS A 169 -6.80 7.36 -4.82
CA HIS A 169 -7.84 8.18 -5.45
C HIS A 169 -8.91 8.60 -4.44
N HIS A 170 -9.42 7.67 -3.64
CA HIS A 170 -10.37 8.00 -2.57
C HIS A 170 -9.78 9.01 -1.57
N MET A 171 -8.52 8.84 -1.16
CA MET A 171 -7.87 9.76 -0.22
C MET A 171 -7.78 11.19 -0.75
N VAL A 172 -7.40 11.37 -2.02
CA VAL A 172 -7.23 12.69 -2.64
C VAL A 172 -8.58 13.33 -2.99
N THR A 173 -9.52 12.54 -3.49
CA THR A 173 -10.80 13.07 -4.02
C THR A 173 -11.93 13.06 -3.00
N THR A 174 -11.80 12.27 -1.93
CA THR A 174 -12.84 11.92 -0.94
C THR A 174 -14.08 11.23 -1.54
N ARG A 175 -14.07 10.94 -2.84
CA ARG A 175 -15.13 10.22 -3.54
C ARG A 175 -15.11 8.75 -3.13
N PRO A 176 -16.21 8.20 -2.61
CA PRO A 176 -16.26 6.77 -2.30
C PRO A 176 -16.16 5.96 -3.60
N LEU A 177 -15.31 4.95 -3.62
CA LEU A 177 -15.10 4.06 -4.77
C LEU A 177 -15.09 2.62 -4.33
N SER A 178 -15.78 1.74 -5.06
CA SER A 178 -15.71 0.30 -4.82
C SER A 178 -14.35 -0.26 -5.28
N LEU A 179 -13.64 -0.95 -4.40
CA LEU A 179 -12.39 -1.61 -4.77
C LEU A 179 -12.63 -2.75 -5.76
N VAL A 180 -11.74 -2.88 -6.73
CA VAL A 180 -11.75 -4.02 -7.63
C VAL A 180 -11.41 -5.28 -6.84
N VAL A 181 -12.29 -6.26 -6.84
CA VAL A 181 -12.06 -7.57 -6.23
C VAL A 181 -12.17 -8.63 -7.30
N ARG A 182 -11.48 -9.77 -7.13
CA ARG A 182 -11.50 -10.84 -8.13
C ARG A 182 -12.94 -11.15 -8.52
N LYS A 183 -13.80 -11.43 -7.54
CA LYS A 183 -15.25 -11.74 -7.70
C LYS A 183 -16.11 -10.68 -8.40
N SER A 184 -15.68 -9.43 -8.49
CA SER A 184 -16.44 -8.37 -9.17
C SER A 184 -16.08 -8.25 -10.66
N LEU A 185 -15.11 -9.03 -11.13
CA LEU A 185 -14.63 -8.98 -12.51
C LEU A 185 -15.40 -9.98 -13.38
N PRO A 186 -15.49 -9.68 -14.70
CA PRO A 186 -15.98 -10.65 -15.67
C PRO A 186 -15.26 -11.99 -15.53
N PRO A 187 -15.95 -13.11 -15.85
CA PRO A 187 -15.38 -14.45 -15.70
C PRO A 187 -14.11 -14.62 -16.55
N VAL A 188 -14.01 -13.91 -17.67
CA VAL A 188 -12.85 -13.93 -18.56
C VAL A 188 -12.35 -12.50 -18.80
N LEU A 189 -11.04 -12.30 -18.69
CA LEU A 189 -10.35 -11.07 -19.07
C LEU A 189 -9.33 -11.35 -20.18
N PRO A 190 -9.15 -10.44 -21.15
CA PRO A 190 -8.05 -10.55 -22.06
C PRO A 190 -6.74 -10.13 -21.38
N VAL A 191 -5.70 -10.84 -21.76
CA VAL A 191 -4.34 -10.64 -21.28
C VAL A 191 -3.43 -10.61 -22.49
N MET A 192 -2.49 -9.67 -22.53
CA MET A 192 -1.41 -9.69 -23.53
C MET A 192 -0.14 -10.20 -22.88
N ILE A 193 0.49 -11.19 -23.51
CA ILE A 193 1.76 -11.76 -23.09
C ILE A 193 2.79 -11.46 -24.16
N SER A 194 3.89 -10.83 -23.77
CA SER A 194 5.05 -10.62 -24.63
C SER A 194 6.21 -11.40 -24.08
N GLY A 195 6.77 -12.32 -24.89
CA GLY A 195 8.05 -12.95 -24.57
C GLY A 195 9.12 -11.88 -24.34
N GLY A 196 10.08 -12.14 -23.45
CA GLY A 196 11.11 -11.19 -23.00
C GLY A 196 12.02 -10.61 -24.09
N GLU A 197 11.83 -10.98 -25.36
CA GLU A 197 12.43 -10.27 -26.49
C GLU A 197 11.71 -8.94 -26.72
N ILE A 198 12.48 -7.85 -26.70
CA ILE A 198 12.02 -6.44 -26.82
C ILE A 198 11.15 -6.18 -28.07
N PHE A 199 11.15 -7.10 -29.04
CA PHE A 199 10.41 -7.01 -30.30
C PHE A 199 9.45 -8.17 -30.56
N ALA A 200 9.25 -9.08 -29.59
CA ALA A 200 8.24 -10.12 -29.73
C ALA A 200 6.86 -9.48 -29.93
N LYS A 201 6.10 -9.99 -30.89
CA LYS A 201 4.72 -9.56 -31.09
C LYS A 201 3.92 -10.05 -29.87
N PRO A 202 3.18 -9.17 -29.17
CA PRO A 202 2.37 -9.61 -28.04
C PRO A 202 1.32 -10.60 -28.52
N GLU A 203 1.18 -11.70 -27.81
CA GLU A 203 0.12 -12.68 -28.00
C GLU A 203 -1.04 -12.34 -27.06
N MET A 204 -2.25 -12.31 -27.62
CA MET A 204 -3.46 -12.12 -26.83
C MET A 204 -3.97 -13.48 -26.37
N SER A 205 -4.18 -13.61 -25.06
CA SER A 205 -4.78 -14.77 -24.42
C SER A 205 -5.98 -14.37 -23.59
N LEU A 206 -6.79 -15.35 -23.21
CA LEU A 206 -7.92 -15.17 -22.31
C LEU A 206 -7.58 -15.76 -20.95
N PHE A 207 -7.75 -14.98 -19.90
CA PHE A 207 -7.50 -15.37 -18.52
C PHE A 207 -8.84 -15.54 -17.79
N LEU A 208 -9.08 -16.74 -17.26
CA LEU A 208 -10.29 -17.07 -16.51
C LEU A 208 -10.13 -16.55 -15.07
N VAL A 209 -10.89 -15.52 -14.73
CA VAL A 209 -10.82 -14.85 -13.42
C VAL A 209 -11.77 -15.47 -12.40
N ASN A 210 -13.03 -15.71 -12.80
CA ASN A 210 -14.07 -16.32 -11.97
C ASN A 210 -15.01 -17.19 -12.81
N GLN A 211 -15.83 -17.99 -12.13
CA GLN A 211 -16.94 -18.73 -12.75
C GLN A 211 -18.31 -18.05 -12.54
N ASP A 212 -18.39 -17.00 -11.72
CA ASP A 212 -19.63 -16.31 -11.39
C ASP A 212 -19.72 -14.94 -12.08
N GLU A 213 -20.87 -14.64 -12.70
CA GLU A 213 -21.18 -13.33 -13.31
C GLU A 213 -21.74 -12.36 -12.26
N GLN A 214 -21.01 -11.31 -11.88
CA GLN A 214 -21.60 -10.17 -11.16
C GLN A 214 -21.09 -8.80 -11.61
N HIS A 215 -21.95 -7.81 -11.37
CA HIS A 215 -22.06 -6.51 -12.04
C HIS A 215 -20.91 -5.52 -11.82
N ALA A 216 -20.48 -4.86 -12.90
CA ALA A 216 -19.78 -3.58 -12.88
C ALA A 216 -20.59 -2.55 -13.68
N SER A 217 -21.05 -1.46 -13.04
CA SER A 217 -21.29 -0.15 -13.68
C SER A 217 -21.93 0.86 -12.73
N ARG A 218 -21.29 2.01 -12.56
CA ARG A 218 -21.88 3.25 -12.02
C ARG A 218 -21.34 4.47 -12.78
N VAL A 219 -21.97 5.62 -12.56
CA VAL A 219 -21.80 6.88 -13.32
C VAL A 219 -20.41 7.54 -13.13
N ARG A 220 -19.82 8.05 -14.21
CA ARG A 220 -18.55 8.81 -14.22
C ARG A 220 -18.69 10.17 -13.54
N GLY A 221 -17.64 10.57 -12.84
CA GLY A 221 -17.54 11.93 -12.31
C GLY A 221 -16.81 12.86 -13.30
N PRO A 222 -16.66 14.13 -12.93
CA PRO A 222 -15.88 15.08 -13.73
C PRO A 222 -14.39 14.72 -13.66
N GLU A 223 -13.66 14.91 -14.77
CA GLU A 223 -12.21 14.68 -14.82
C GLU A 223 -11.45 15.49 -13.76
N LEU A 224 -10.42 14.87 -13.16
CA LEU A 224 -9.61 15.50 -12.13
C LEU A 224 -8.67 16.55 -12.73
N PRO A 225 -8.56 17.74 -12.10
CA PRO A 225 -7.51 18.71 -12.41
C PRO A 225 -6.10 18.12 -12.24
N TRP A 226 -5.14 18.61 -13.04
CA TRP A 226 -3.75 18.14 -13.02
C TRP A 226 -3.08 18.15 -11.64
N GLU A 227 -3.39 19.14 -10.81
CA GLU A 227 -2.88 19.22 -9.43
C GLU A 227 -3.31 18.01 -8.58
N LYS A 228 -4.56 17.56 -8.74
CA LYS A 228 -5.06 16.35 -8.07
C LYS A 228 -4.47 15.07 -8.66
N LEU A 229 -4.21 15.03 -9.97
CA LEU A 229 -3.50 13.91 -10.61
C LEU A 229 -2.06 13.77 -10.09
N ARG A 230 -1.35 14.90 -9.93
CA ARG A 230 -0.04 14.91 -9.29
C ARG A 230 -0.12 14.47 -7.83
N GLY A 231 -1.09 14.97 -7.09
CA GLY A 231 -1.37 14.53 -5.72
C GLY A 231 -1.67 13.03 -5.63
N LEU A 232 -2.37 12.47 -6.62
CA LEU A 232 -2.66 11.04 -6.73
C LEU A 232 -1.41 10.21 -7.00
N THR A 233 -0.55 10.64 -7.92
CA THR A 233 0.73 9.96 -8.20
C THR A 233 1.68 10.02 -7.01
N LEU A 234 1.75 11.16 -6.32
CA LEU A 234 2.51 11.27 -5.08
C LEU A 234 1.90 10.39 -4.00
N ALA A 235 0.59 10.49 -3.76
CA ALA A 235 -0.10 9.66 -2.76
C ALA A 235 0.08 8.17 -3.03
N PHE A 236 0.09 7.73 -4.29
CA PHE A 236 0.27 6.34 -4.71
C PHE A 236 1.72 5.84 -4.54
N ASN A 237 2.72 6.66 -4.89
CA ASN A 237 4.14 6.29 -4.75
C ASN A 237 4.67 6.49 -3.32
N ASP A 238 4.18 7.51 -2.62
CA ASP A 238 4.45 7.75 -1.19
C ASP A 238 3.54 6.89 -0.29
N TYR A 239 2.59 6.15 -0.88
CA TYR A 239 1.76 5.18 -0.17
C TYR A 239 2.68 4.08 0.38
N SER A 240 3.23 4.30 1.57
CA SER A 240 3.63 3.20 2.42
C SER A 240 2.33 2.45 2.71
N PRO A 241 2.09 1.23 2.19
CA PRO A 241 0.74 0.67 1.99
C PRO A 241 -0.17 0.49 3.23
N ASN A 242 0.26 0.94 4.40
CA ASN A 242 -0.30 0.59 5.70
C ASN A 242 -0.57 1.78 6.64
N LEU A 243 -0.27 3.03 6.26
CA LEU A 243 -0.54 4.19 7.13
C LEU A 243 -1.97 4.68 6.94
N PHE A 244 -2.74 4.67 8.02
CA PHE A 244 -4.16 5.00 8.01
C PHE A 244 -5.01 4.18 7.02
N SER A 245 -4.50 3.06 6.48
CA SER A 245 -5.21 2.25 5.49
C SER A 245 -6.52 1.70 6.07
N ALA A 246 -6.49 1.15 7.28
CA ALA A 246 -7.69 0.69 7.98
C ALA A 246 -8.74 1.81 8.15
N PHE A 247 -8.30 3.01 8.56
CA PHE A 247 -9.19 4.17 8.67
C PHE A 247 -9.78 4.57 7.31
N SER A 248 -8.95 4.69 6.28
CA SER A 248 -9.38 5.09 4.94
C SER A 248 -10.33 4.06 4.31
N ASP A 249 -10.00 2.77 4.41
CA ASP A 249 -10.83 1.67 3.90
C ASP A 249 -12.17 1.60 4.63
N MET A 250 -12.18 1.62 5.97
CA MET A 250 -13.43 1.61 6.75
C MET A 250 -14.29 2.85 6.48
N ARG A 251 -13.68 4.03 6.35
CA ARG A 251 -14.41 5.26 6.01
C ARG A 251 -15.02 5.18 4.61
N ARG A 252 -14.25 4.67 3.63
CA ARG A 252 -14.71 4.49 2.24
C ARG A 252 -15.87 3.51 2.17
N GLU A 253 -15.70 2.32 2.75
CA GLU A 253 -16.74 1.29 2.78
C GLU A 253 -17.98 1.76 3.53
N GLY A 254 -17.81 2.50 4.63
CA GLY A 254 -18.94 3.10 5.36
C GLY A 254 -19.75 4.07 4.49
N ARG A 255 -19.08 4.89 3.68
CA ARG A 255 -19.75 5.80 2.73
C ARG A 255 -20.44 5.05 1.59
N LEU A 256 -19.82 3.98 1.08
CA LEU A 256 -20.44 3.13 0.07
C LEU A 256 -21.69 2.43 0.59
N ALA A 257 -21.63 1.89 1.81
CA ALA A 257 -22.77 1.30 2.50
C ALA A 257 -23.89 2.33 2.64
N TYR A 258 -23.58 3.55 3.12
CA TYR A 258 -24.58 4.62 3.21
C TYR A 258 -25.20 4.97 1.86
N ALA A 259 -24.39 5.09 0.80
CA ALA A 259 -24.89 5.34 -0.56
C ALA A 259 -25.75 4.21 -1.13
N ARG A 260 -25.68 3.00 -0.56
CA ARG A 260 -26.55 1.85 -0.89
C ARG A 260 -27.79 1.76 0.01
N GLY A 261 -27.96 2.67 0.97
CA GLY A 261 -29.02 2.62 1.98
C GLY A 261 -28.74 1.64 3.13
N GLU A 262 -27.52 1.13 3.24
CA GLU A 262 -27.11 0.16 4.26
C GLU A 262 -26.65 0.88 5.55
N ASN A 263 -27.56 1.58 6.22
CA ASN A 263 -27.24 2.44 7.37
C ASN A 263 -26.57 1.70 8.53
N LEU A 264 -26.97 0.45 8.80
CA LEU A 264 -26.37 -0.38 9.84
C LEU A 264 -24.89 -0.67 9.54
N SER A 265 -24.57 -1.06 8.30
CA SER A 265 -23.18 -1.28 7.86
C SER A 265 -22.39 0.04 7.91
N ALA A 266 -23.01 1.14 7.47
CA ALA A 266 -22.38 2.45 7.45
C ALA A 266 -21.93 2.91 8.84
N ILE A 267 -22.79 2.78 9.87
CA ILE A 267 -22.42 3.21 11.23
C ILE A 267 -21.31 2.32 11.84
N ILE A 268 -21.36 1.02 11.60
CA ILE A 268 -20.35 0.08 12.11
C ILE A 268 -18.97 0.44 11.53
N LEU A 269 -18.93 0.66 10.22
CA LEU A 269 -17.71 0.99 9.49
C LEU A 269 -17.19 2.39 9.83
N ALA A 270 -18.08 3.39 9.95
CA ALA A 270 -17.70 4.74 10.38
C ALA A 270 -17.11 4.75 11.82
N GLY A 271 -17.71 3.99 12.73
CA GLY A 271 -17.20 3.83 14.09
C GLY A 271 -15.82 3.16 14.12
N ALA A 272 -15.66 2.07 13.38
CA ALA A 272 -14.38 1.38 13.25
C ALA A 272 -13.30 2.27 12.61
N ALA A 273 -13.66 3.11 11.63
CA ALA A 273 -12.75 4.08 11.04
C ALA A 273 -12.23 5.07 12.09
N ALA A 274 -13.11 5.65 12.91
CA ALA A 274 -12.70 6.57 13.97
C ALA A 274 -11.75 5.91 14.98
N GLU A 275 -12.01 4.67 15.37
CA GLU A 275 -11.13 3.91 16.25
C GLU A 275 -9.76 3.67 15.62
N ALA A 276 -9.72 3.24 14.35
CA ALA A 276 -8.49 3.04 13.60
C ALA A 276 -7.67 4.33 13.50
N LEU A 277 -8.31 5.48 13.22
CA LEU A 277 -7.66 6.79 13.17
C LEU A 277 -7.03 7.14 14.53
N LEU A 278 -7.80 7.03 15.61
CA LEU A 278 -7.35 7.39 16.94
C LEU A 278 -6.20 6.50 17.42
N VAL A 279 -6.26 5.20 17.16
CA VAL A 279 -5.17 4.27 17.50
C VAL A 279 -3.92 4.60 16.69
N GLU A 280 -4.05 4.89 15.39
CA GLU A 280 -2.90 5.21 14.53
C GLU A 280 -2.18 6.49 14.97
N ILE A 281 -2.93 7.56 15.28
CA ILE A 281 -2.37 8.82 15.77
C ILE A 281 -1.67 8.62 17.11
N MET A 282 -2.26 7.82 18.01
CA MET A 282 -1.64 7.49 19.28
C MET A 282 -0.31 6.78 19.10
N LEU A 283 -0.28 5.77 18.21
CA LEU A 283 0.94 5.02 17.89
C LEU A 283 2.02 5.93 17.29
N LEU A 284 1.66 6.82 16.36
CA LEU A 284 2.59 7.80 15.78
C LEU A 284 3.20 8.71 16.85
N MET A 285 2.39 9.23 17.77
CA MET A 285 2.90 10.07 18.86
C MET A 285 3.81 9.30 19.82
N MET A 286 3.46 8.05 20.16
CA MET A 286 4.30 7.20 21.02
C MET A 286 5.62 6.83 20.35
N TRP A 287 5.61 6.68 19.04
CA TRP A 287 6.81 6.49 18.25
C TRP A 287 7.72 7.72 18.29
N GLU A 288 7.20 8.94 18.12
CA GLU A 288 8.02 10.17 18.25
C GLU A 288 8.53 10.45 19.68
N GLU A 289 7.86 9.86 20.67
CA GLU A 289 8.20 9.95 22.09
C GLU A 289 9.26 8.92 22.54
N ASP A 290 9.81 8.12 21.62
CA ASP A 290 10.80 7.08 21.91
C ASP A 290 10.29 5.99 22.85
N LEU A 291 8.98 5.70 22.88
CA LEU A 291 8.51 4.57 23.67
C LEU A 291 8.96 3.25 23.02
N ASP A 292 9.47 2.36 23.87
CA ASP A 292 9.83 1.01 23.45
C ASP A 292 8.57 0.22 23.05
N CYS A 293 8.72 -0.66 22.06
CA CYS A 293 7.61 -1.42 21.50
C CYS A 293 6.90 -2.27 22.56
N THR A 294 7.63 -2.78 23.55
CA THR A 294 7.08 -3.61 24.64
C THR A 294 6.16 -2.80 25.57
N SER A 295 6.56 -1.59 25.95
CA SER A 295 5.73 -0.68 26.73
C SER A 295 4.48 -0.25 25.97
N VAL A 296 4.62 0.06 24.68
CA VAL A 296 3.45 0.40 23.84
C VAL A 296 2.50 -0.79 23.69
N ALA A 297 3.02 -1.99 23.45
CA ALA A 297 2.22 -3.21 23.38
C ALA A 297 1.38 -3.40 24.66
N LYS A 298 1.99 -3.22 25.84
CA LYS A 298 1.29 -3.29 27.14
C LYS A 298 0.19 -2.24 27.27
N ILE A 299 0.43 -0.99 26.83
CA ILE A 299 -0.57 0.07 26.84
C ILE A 299 -1.77 -0.32 25.95
N LEU A 300 -1.50 -0.88 24.77
CA LEU A 300 -2.52 -1.34 23.84
C LEU A 300 -3.30 -2.58 24.29
N ASP A 301 -2.68 -3.48 25.05
CA ASP A 301 -3.30 -4.73 25.54
C ASP A 301 -4.16 -4.56 26.79
N THR A 302 -4.24 -3.35 27.34
CA THR A 302 -5.22 -3.06 28.40
C THR A 302 -6.65 -3.32 27.88
N LYS A 303 -7.50 -3.91 28.73
CA LYS A 303 -8.94 -4.14 28.45
C LYS A 303 -9.76 -2.84 28.32
N ASP A 304 -9.10 -1.70 28.31
CA ASP A 304 -9.72 -0.38 28.20
C ASP A 304 -10.26 -0.14 26.79
N THR A 305 -11.43 0.50 26.75
CA THR A 305 -12.05 0.93 25.49
C THR A 305 -11.20 1.97 24.78
N VAL A 306 -11.30 2.05 23.45
CA VAL A 306 -10.60 3.07 22.65
C VAL A 306 -10.89 4.47 23.19
N THR A 307 -12.12 4.76 23.59
CA THR A 307 -12.48 6.03 24.24
C THR A 307 -11.64 6.32 25.47
N LYS A 308 -11.47 5.36 26.39
CA LYS A 308 -10.70 5.57 27.62
C LYS A 308 -9.20 5.73 27.33
N LYS A 309 -8.67 4.96 26.38
CA LYS A 309 -7.28 5.11 25.92
C LYS A 309 -7.06 6.49 25.31
N VAL A 310 -7.95 6.94 24.44
CA VAL A 310 -7.84 8.23 23.76
C VAL A 310 -7.91 9.39 24.75
N THR A 311 -8.92 9.42 25.62
CA THR A 311 -9.08 10.54 26.56
C THR A 311 -7.94 10.62 27.57
N SER A 312 -7.36 9.49 28.00
CA SER A 312 -6.21 9.47 28.91
C SER A 312 -4.88 9.81 28.24
N GLN A 313 -4.66 9.35 27.00
CA GLN A 313 -3.36 9.50 26.33
C GLN A 313 -3.24 10.80 25.51
N PHE A 314 -4.33 11.34 24.97
CA PHE A 314 -4.27 12.49 24.06
C PHE A 314 -4.21 13.83 24.79
N ALA A 315 -4.90 13.97 25.93
CA ALA A 315 -4.94 15.23 26.66
C ALA A 315 -3.53 15.71 27.09
N GLY A 316 -2.71 14.81 27.64
CA GLY A 316 -1.34 15.14 28.05
C GLY A 316 -0.36 15.32 26.89
N ARG A 317 -0.68 14.79 25.70
CA ARG A 317 0.18 14.85 24.51
C ARG A 317 -0.14 16.06 23.66
N LEU A 318 -1.38 16.13 23.20
CA LEU A 318 -1.87 17.13 22.25
C LEU A 318 -2.49 18.34 22.94
N GLY A 319 -2.76 18.30 24.24
CA GLY A 319 -3.53 19.34 24.94
C GLY A 319 -4.93 19.54 24.35
N GLY A 320 -5.62 20.61 24.76
CA GLY A 320 -6.98 20.91 24.29
C GLY A 320 -8.05 20.16 25.08
N GLN A 321 -9.30 20.26 24.64
CA GLN A 321 -10.44 19.65 25.32
C GLN A 321 -10.66 18.21 24.84
N TRP A 322 -10.42 17.23 25.72
CA TRP A 322 -10.65 15.80 25.46
C TRP A 322 -11.76 15.22 26.35
N ASN A 323 -12.51 16.07 27.04
CA ASN A 323 -13.63 15.66 27.86
C ASN A 323 -14.87 15.37 27.00
N THR A 324 -15.32 14.12 27.00
CA THR A 324 -16.50 13.65 26.27
C THR A 324 -17.82 14.21 26.80
N ARG A 325 -17.82 14.88 27.95
CA ARG A 325 -19.02 15.51 28.54
C ARG A 325 -19.18 16.97 28.14
N GLN A 326 -18.12 17.63 27.67
CA GLN A 326 -18.18 19.04 27.28
C GLN A 326 -18.51 19.20 25.80
N PRO A 327 -19.27 20.22 25.39
CA PRO A 327 -19.54 20.49 23.98
C PRO A 327 -18.26 20.58 23.14
N GLY A 328 -18.29 19.99 21.95
CA GLY A 328 -17.19 20.02 20.99
C GLY A 328 -16.92 18.68 20.31
N PRO A 329 -15.92 18.62 19.41
CA PRO A 329 -15.69 17.48 18.52
C PRO A 329 -15.54 16.13 19.22
N ILE A 330 -14.97 16.12 20.43
CA ILE A 330 -14.76 14.88 21.20
C ILE A 330 -16.08 14.34 21.79
N ARG A 331 -16.99 15.22 22.24
CA ARG A 331 -18.32 14.80 22.67
C ARG A 331 -19.17 14.38 21.48
N ASP A 332 -19.11 15.13 20.38
CA ASP A 332 -19.91 14.85 19.19
C ASP A 332 -19.52 13.51 18.57
N TRP A 333 -18.21 13.23 18.48
CA TRP A 333 -17.70 11.90 18.13
C TRP A 333 -18.23 10.82 19.09
N ARG A 334 -18.17 11.05 20.40
CA ARG A 334 -18.62 10.06 21.38
C ARG A 334 -20.12 9.73 21.19
N VAL A 335 -20.96 10.76 21.11
CA VAL A 335 -22.43 10.62 21.08
C VAL A 335 -22.93 10.16 19.72
N ASN A 336 -22.55 10.88 18.66
CA ASN A 336 -23.13 10.67 17.34
C ASN A 336 -22.51 9.50 16.58
N LEU A 337 -21.34 9.02 17.01
CA LEU A 337 -20.63 7.93 16.34
C LEU A 337 -20.40 6.74 17.24
N ALA A 338 -19.63 6.89 18.32
CA ALA A 338 -19.22 5.73 19.14
C ALA A 338 -20.41 5.10 19.89
N ASP A 339 -21.25 5.90 20.54
CA ASP A 339 -22.44 5.42 21.25
C ASP A 339 -23.49 4.89 20.27
N LEU A 340 -23.73 5.60 19.16
CA LEU A 340 -24.64 5.14 18.11
C LEU A 340 -24.21 3.78 17.53
N ARG A 341 -22.92 3.59 17.21
CA ARG A 341 -22.37 2.30 16.77
C ARG A 341 -22.56 1.22 17.83
N ASN A 342 -22.32 1.52 19.10
CA ASN A 342 -22.51 0.54 20.17
C ASN A 342 -23.97 0.15 20.33
N SER A 343 -24.91 1.10 20.26
CA SER A 343 -26.35 0.83 20.26
C SER A 343 -26.77 -0.01 19.04
N ALA A 344 -26.21 0.27 17.86
CA ALA A 344 -26.51 -0.50 16.66
C ALA A 344 -26.02 -1.96 16.78
N VAL A 345 -24.78 -2.16 17.22
CA VAL A 345 -24.17 -3.50 17.34
C VAL A 345 -24.75 -4.32 18.50
N HIS A 346 -24.96 -3.69 19.66
CA HIS A 346 -25.29 -4.42 20.90
C HIS A 346 -26.77 -4.35 21.29
N ALA A 347 -27.48 -3.29 20.90
CA ALA A 347 -28.90 -3.12 21.20
C ALA A 347 -29.81 -3.31 19.98
N GLY A 348 -29.24 -3.62 18.80
CA GLY A 348 -30.00 -3.81 17.57
C GLY A 348 -30.68 -2.54 17.06
N HIS A 349 -30.19 -1.37 17.45
CA HIS A 349 -30.75 -0.09 16.99
C HIS A 349 -30.47 0.10 15.48
N PHE A 350 -31.50 0.43 14.70
CA PHE A 350 -31.37 0.75 13.29
C PHE A 350 -31.32 2.28 13.10
N PRO A 351 -30.14 2.86 12.78
CA PRO A 351 -30.00 4.29 12.59
C PRO A 351 -30.68 4.77 11.30
N ASP A 352 -31.32 5.94 11.37
CA ASP A 352 -31.85 6.64 10.20
C ASP A 352 -30.76 7.45 9.47
N ASP A 353 -31.10 7.99 8.30
CA ASP A 353 -30.16 8.73 7.46
C ASP A 353 -29.58 9.97 8.15
N ARG A 354 -30.38 10.65 8.98
CA ARG A 354 -29.93 11.85 9.71
C ARG A 354 -28.88 11.48 10.74
N MET A 355 -29.06 10.36 11.43
CA MET A 355 -28.09 9.84 12.38
C MET A 355 -26.78 9.46 11.70
N ILE A 356 -26.83 8.77 10.55
CA ILE A 356 -25.63 8.40 9.78
C ILE A 356 -24.89 9.64 9.26
N GLN A 357 -25.61 10.61 8.72
CA GLN A 357 -25.03 11.87 8.27
C GLN A 357 -24.34 12.60 9.42
N GLY A 358 -24.99 12.72 10.58
CA GLY A 358 -24.40 13.31 11.78
C GLY A 358 -23.18 12.54 12.29
N ALA A 359 -23.14 11.22 12.12
CA ALA A 359 -22.00 10.38 12.47
C ALA A 359 -20.77 10.68 11.58
N PHE A 360 -20.97 10.82 10.26
CA PHE A 360 -19.89 11.20 9.34
C PHE A 360 -19.41 12.64 9.56
N GLU A 361 -20.32 13.59 9.80
CA GLU A 361 -19.95 14.96 10.18
C GLU A 361 -19.12 15.00 11.46
N SER A 362 -19.47 14.17 12.44
CA SER A 362 -18.72 14.05 13.70
C SER A 362 -17.34 13.42 13.48
N LEU A 363 -17.20 12.45 12.56
CA LEU A 363 -15.91 11.88 12.16
C LEU A 363 -15.01 12.94 11.50
N GLU A 364 -15.55 13.73 10.56
CA GLU A 364 -14.79 14.80 9.91
C GLU A 364 -14.40 15.91 10.89
N ALA A 365 -15.28 16.25 11.84
CA ALA A 365 -14.98 17.21 12.91
C ALA A 365 -13.86 16.70 13.83
N LEU A 366 -13.86 15.40 14.16
CA LEU A 366 -12.78 14.76 14.91
C LEU A 366 -11.44 14.84 14.16
N GLU A 367 -11.42 14.47 12.88
CA GLU A 367 -10.22 14.56 12.03
C GLU A 367 -9.64 15.98 12.01
N ARG A 368 -10.51 16.99 11.80
CA ARG A 368 -10.12 18.40 11.80
C ARG A 368 -9.51 18.80 13.15
N TYR A 369 -10.19 18.44 14.24
CA TYR A 369 -9.74 18.74 15.59
C TYR A 369 -8.36 18.13 15.90
N ILE A 370 -8.15 16.85 15.58
CA ILE A 370 -6.84 16.18 15.73
C ILE A 370 -5.77 16.92 14.94
N GLY A 371 -6.07 17.29 13.68
CA GLY A 371 -5.15 18.04 12.83
C GLY A 371 -4.76 19.39 13.43
N ASP A 372 -5.71 20.14 13.98
CA ASP A 372 -5.47 21.43 14.62
C ASP A 372 -4.62 21.28 15.89
N ARG A 373 -4.88 20.22 16.68
CA ARG A 373 -4.06 19.92 17.86
C ARG A 373 -2.64 19.48 17.50
N LEU A 374 -2.46 18.72 16.43
CA LEU A 374 -1.13 18.34 15.93
C LEU A 374 -0.34 19.57 15.49
N VAL A 375 -0.96 20.48 14.74
CA VAL A 375 -0.35 21.77 14.38
C VAL A 375 0.08 22.55 15.62
N ALA A 376 -0.78 22.63 16.65
CA ALA A 376 -0.45 23.33 17.90
C ALA A 376 0.76 22.69 18.63
N ASN A 377 1.04 21.42 18.39
CA ASN A 377 2.14 20.66 18.99
C ASN A 377 3.19 20.19 17.96
N MET A 378 3.23 20.82 16.77
CA MET A 378 4.02 20.29 15.64
C MET A 378 5.53 20.29 15.89
N ARG A 379 6.00 21.07 16.87
CA ARG A 379 7.40 21.03 17.33
C ARG A 379 7.72 19.74 18.11
N LYS A 380 6.75 19.21 18.86
CA LYS A 380 6.88 17.96 19.60
C LYS A 380 6.59 16.75 18.72
N TYR A 381 5.57 16.85 17.86
CA TYR A 381 5.11 15.75 17.00
C TYR A 381 5.23 16.11 15.51
N SER A 382 6.45 16.40 15.07
CA SER A 382 6.70 16.90 13.71
C SER A 382 6.45 15.84 12.64
N ALA A 383 6.84 14.58 12.89
CA ALA A 383 6.67 13.49 11.95
C ALA A 383 5.19 13.11 11.81
N THR A 384 4.48 12.97 12.93
CA THR A 384 3.04 12.71 13.03
C THR A 384 2.26 13.81 12.32
N THR A 385 2.61 15.07 12.57
CA THR A 385 1.96 16.21 11.91
C THR A 385 2.14 16.12 10.39
N LYS A 386 3.37 15.89 9.91
CA LYS A 386 3.65 15.76 8.48
C LYS A 386 2.97 14.55 7.85
N ILE A 387 3.00 13.39 8.49
CA ILE A 387 2.39 12.15 7.99
C ILE A 387 0.87 12.30 7.91
N PHE A 388 0.24 12.85 8.95
CA PHE A 388 -1.22 12.95 9.01
C PHE A 388 -1.79 14.07 8.13
N LEU A 389 -1.19 15.26 8.15
CA LEU A 389 -1.71 16.41 7.42
C LEU A 389 -1.18 16.52 5.99
N GLY A 390 0.03 16.03 5.73
CA GLY A 390 0.74 16.32 4.50
C GLY A 390 1.00 17.83 4.32
N ASP A 391 1.48 18.20 3.14
CA ASP A 391 1.69 19.61 2.79
C ASP A 391 0.36 20.36 2.63
N ASP A 392 -0.64 19.73 2.04
CA ASP A 392 -1.96 20.34 1.81
C ASP A 392 -2.71 20.63 3.12
N GLY A 393 -2.64 19.73 4.10
CA GLY A 393 -3.26 19.93 5.41
C GLY A 393 -2.60 21.04 6.23
N LEU A 394 -1.28 21.22 6.08
CA LEU A 394 -0.53 22.32 6.67
C LEU A 394 -0.79 23.64 5.92
N ALA A 395 -0.86 23.61 4.60
CA ALA A 395 -1.11 24.77 3.75
C ALA A 395 -2.52 25.33 3.99
N ARG A 396 -3.55 24.48 4.06
CA ARG A 396 -4.93 24.88 4.41
C ARG A 396 -5.05 25.57 5.78
N ARG A 397 -4.08 25.32 6.68
CA ARG A 397 -4.00 25.95 8.00
C ARG A 397 -3.08 27.16 8.05
N GLY A 398 -2.44 27.52 6.92
CA GLY A 398 -1.46 28.61 6.84
C GLY A 398 -0.17 28.33 7.62
N GLN A 399 0.17 27.05 7.88
CA GLN A 399 1.30 26.66 8.74
C GLN A 399 2.47 26.04 7.97
N ILE A 400 2.36 25.83 6.66
CA ILE A 400 3.38 25.14 5.87
C ILE A 400 4.75 25.81 5.94
N LEU A 401 4.81 27.14 5.78
CA LEU A 401 6.08 27.89 5.85
C LEU A 401 6.69 27.84 7.26
N LYS A 402 5.86 27.97 8.30
CA LYS A 402 6.31 27.87 9.69
C LYS A 402 6.82 26.47 10.01
N PHE A 403 6.17 25.44 9.51
CA PHE A 403 6.60 24.05 9.67
C PHE A 403 7.95 23.81 8.98
N GLN A 404 8.12 24.26 7.73
CA GLN A 404 9.39 24.14 6.99
C GLN A 404 10.54 24.90 7.67
N GLU A 405 10.28 26.10 8.17
CA GLU A 405 11.27 26.88 8.92
C GLU A 405 11.69 26.16 10.21
N MET A 406 10.71 25.66 10.98
CA MET A 406 10.95 24.91 12.21
C MET A 406 11.79 23.65 11.95
N VAL A 407 11.45 22.87 10.92
CA VAL A 407 12.23 21.67 10.55
C VAL A 407 13.67 22.04 10.19
N ARG A 408 13.89 23.17 9.49
CA ARG A 408 15.22 23.65 9.12
C ARG A 408 16.03 24.12 10.32
N GLN A 409 15.42 24.91 11.20
CA GLN A 409 16.10 25.55 12.35
C GLN A 409 16.44 24.58 13.47
N ASP A 410 15.49 23.74 13.88
CA ASP A 410 15.67 22.87 15.04
C ASP A 410 16.44 21.58 14.69
N ASN A 411 16.86 21.42 13.42
CA ASN A 411 17.39 20.17 12.86
C ASN A 411 16.47 18.96 13.22
N LEU A 412 15.16 19.22 13.32
CA LEU A 412 14.11 18.24 13.64
C LEU A 412 13.72 17.46 12.38
N TYR A 413 14.63 17.30 11.42
CA TYR A 413 14.33 16.57 10.19
C TYR A 413 13.77 15.21 10.56
N PRO A 414 12.48 14.94 10.28
CA PRO A 414 11.99 13.59 10.36
C PRO A 414 12.88 12.73 9.45
N PRO A 415 13.09 11.46 9.80
CA PRO A 415 13.91 10.58 8.96
C PRO A 415 13.38 10.61 7.51
N PRO A 416 14.25 10.44 6.51
CA PRO A 416 13.80 10.38 5.12
C PRO A 416 12.71 9.30 5.00
N ALA A 417 11.50 9.68 4.55
CA ALA A 417 10.31 8.82 4.56
C ALA A 417 9.90 8.27 5.95
N PRO A 418 9.45 9.13 6.90
CA PRO A 418 9.16 8.73 8.28
C PRO A 418 8.07 7.67 8.40
N GLY A 419 7.15 7.62 7.42
CA GLY A 419 6.13 6.60 7.35
C GLY A 419 6.66 5.17 7.21
N GLN A 420 7.84 4.98 6.61
CA GLN A 420 8.44 3.65 6.47
C GLN A 420 9.00 3.13 7.80
N TYR A 421 9.69 3.98 8.55
CA TYR A 421 10.23 3.67 9.88
C TYR A 421 9.11 3.40 10.89
N PHE A 422 8.11 4.28 10.92
CA PHE A 422 6.94 4.08 11.78
C PHE A 422 6.23 2.76 11.48
N ARG A 423 6.06 2.40 10.20
CA ARG A 423 5.46 1.11 9.82
C ARG A 423 6.23 -0.08 10.40
N ARG A 424 7.56 -0.08 10.32
CA ARG A 424 8.40 -1.15 10.89
C ARG A 424 8.23 -1.24 12.40
N TRP A 425 8.29 -0.09 13.07
CA TRP A 425 8.06 -0.01 14.51
C TRP A 425 6.66 -0.49 14.92
N LYS A 426 5.62 -0.10 14.19
CA LYS A 426 4.23 -0.52 14.43
C LYS A 426 4.03 -2.04 14.22
N GLN A 427 4.65 -2.60 13.19
CA GLN A 427 4.63 -4.05 12.95
C GLN A 427 5.25 -4.79 14.14
N GLU A 428 6.33 -4.26 14.70
CA GLU A 428 6.97 -4.82 15.87
C GLU A 428 6.06 -4.77 17.11
N VAL A 429 5.41 -3.63 17.37
CA VAL A 429 4.39 -3.52 18.43
C VAL A 429 3.29 -4.57 18.25
N ALA A 430 2.74 -4.72 17.03
CA ALA A 430 1.68 -5.69 16.75
C ALA A 430 2.15 -7.15 16.98
N ARG A 431 3.40 -7.45 16.63
CA ARG A 431 4.01 -8.76 16.82
C ARG A 431 4.18 -9.12 18.30
N ILE A 432 4.66 -8.18 19.13
CA ILE A 432 4.76 -8.35 20.58
C ILE A 432 3.39 -8.67 21.19
N ARG A 433 2.34 -7.95 20.76
CA ARG A 433 0.97 -8.20 21.20
C ARG A 433 0.43 -9.57 20.78
N ALA A 434 0.89 -10.09 19.65
CA ALA A 434 0.52 -11.43 19.18
C ALA A 434 1.22 -12.56 19.98
N GLY A 435 2.24 -12.25 20.79
CA GLY A 435 2.90 -13.20 21.69
C GLY A 435 3.79 -14.25 21.01
N ARG A 436 4.07 -14.14 19.71
CA ARG A 436 4.96 -15.05 18.98
C ARG A 436 6.39 -14.54 19.01
N HIS A 437 7.23 -15.17 19.83
CA HIS A 437 8.65 -14.82 20.00
C HIS A 437 9.59 -16.03 19.92
N VAL A 438 9.17 -17.10 19.24
CA VAL A 438 10.04 -18.25 19.01
C VAL A 438 10.68 -18.07 17.64
N GLY A 439 11.99 -17.83 17.61
CA GLY A 439 12.73 -17.82 16.36
C GLY A 439 12.88 -19.23 15.80
N CYS A 440 12.81 -19.34 14.50
CA CYS A 440 13.05 -20.55 13.73
C CYS A 440 14.51 -20.56 13.29
N GLU A 441 15.24 -21.63 13.58
CA GLU A 441 16.63 -21.80 13.12
C GLU A 441 16.72 -22.28 11.66
N GLU A 442 15.57 -22.54 11.03
CA GLU A 442 15.49 -22.90 9.62
C GLU A 442 15.53 -21.64 8.75
N ASN A 443 16.35 -21.66 7.70
CA ASN A 443 16.48 -20.56 6.72
C ASN A 443 16.94 -19.22 7.31
N LEU A 444 17.90 -19.24 8.24
CA LEU A 444 18.50 -18.03 8.78
C LEU A 444 19.29 -17.23 7.75
N GLU A 445 19.00 -15.95 7.69
CA GLU A 445 19.72 -14.96 6.89
C GLU A 445 20.83 -14.32 7.72
N LEU A 446 22.08 -14.35 7.23
CA LEU A 446 23.20 -13.72 7.92
C LEU A 446 23.31 -12.25 7.53
N ILE A 447 23.36 -11.36 8.50
CA ILE A 447 23.38 -9.91 8.30
C ILE A 447 24.58 -9.30 9.01
N LEU A 448 25.30 -8.46 8.28
CA LEU A 448 26.34 -7.58 8.80
C LEU A 448 25.79 -6.17 8.95
N VAL A 449 25.84 -5.61 10.16
CA VAL A 449 25.51 -4.21 10.41
C VAL A 449 26.79 -3.42 10.67
N SER A 450 27.04 -2.40 9.87
CA SER A 450 28.20 -1.51 9.96
C SER A 450 27.78 -0.14 10.46
N TYR A 451 28.48 0.38 11.46
CA TYR A 451 28.16 1.65 12.13
C TYR A 451 29.16 2.76 11.75
N PRO A 452 28.77 4.05 11.87
CA PRO A 452 29.65 5.17 11.53
C PRO A 452 30.93 5.29 12.37
N ASN A 453 30.97 4.65 13.54
CA ASN A 453 32.15 4.58 14.39
C ASN A 453 33.10 3.44 14.02
N GLY A 454 32.85 2.73 12.90
CA GLY A 454 33.64 1.56 12.48
C GLY A 454 33.33 0.28 13.25
N LEU A 455 32.33 0.28 14.14
CA LEU A 455 31.85 -0.95 14.75
C LEU A 455 31.12 -1.79 13.71
N HIS A 456 31.30 -3.11 13.76
CA HIS A 456 30.56 -4.06 12.95
C HIS A 456 29.96 -5.13 13.85
N ARG A 457 28.71 -5.51 13.60
CA ARG A 457 28.00 -6.56 14.35
C ARG A 457 27.32 -7.53 13.40
N TRP A 458 27.27 -8.78 13.83
CA TRP A 458 26.71 -9.88 13.04
C TRP A 458 25.40 -10.33 13.67
N PHE A 459 24.41 -10.55 12.82
CA PHE A 459 23.11 -11.04 13.24
C PHE A 459 22.68 -12.18 12.33
N VAL A 460 21.96 -13.14 12.88
CA VAL A 460 21.10 -14.02 12.10
C VAL A 460 19.68 -13.47 12.15
N GLN A 461 19.02 -13.40 11.02
CA GLN A 461 17.62 -13.02 10.90
C GLN A 461 16.78 -14.26 10.59
N ASP A 462 15.78 -14.49 11.42
CA ASP A 462 14.62 -15.30 11.08
C ASP A 462 13.63 -14.38 10.36
N SER A 463 13.66 -14.46 9.03
CA SER A 463 12.78 -13.66 8.18
C SER A 463 11.32 -14.04 8.41
N THR A 464 11.00 -15.32 8.59
CA THR A 464 9.63 -15.81 8.80
C THR A 464 8.98 -15.16 10.02
N ASN A 465 9.67 -15.14 11.17
CA ASN A 465 9.10 -14.59 12.41
C ASN A 465 9.51 -13.13 12.68
N GLY A 466 10.30 -12.52 11.80
CA GLY A 466 10.79 -11.14 11.96
C GLY A 466 11.67 -10.97 13.21
N LEU A 467 12.45 -11.99 13.54
CA LEU A 467 13.34 -12.01 14.70
C LEU A 467 14.79 -11.95 14.23
N ALA A 468 15.67 -11.48 15.10
CA ALA A 468 17.10 -11.59 14.85
C ALA A 468 17.87 -11.83 16.15
N ALA A 469 19.01 -12.50 16.04
CA ALA A 469 19.90 -12.80 17.16
C ALA A 469 21.31 -12.36 16.81
N GLU A 470 21.97 -11.66 17.73
CA GLU A 470 23.39 -11.30 17.58
C GLU A 470 24.23 -12.58 17.66
N VAL A 471 25.15 -12.75 16.71
CA VAL A 471 26.05 -13.91 16.62
C VAL A 471 27.50 -13.43 16.57
N PRO A 472 28.47 -14.26 16.99
CA PRO A 472 29.88 -13.96 16.75
C PRO A 472 30.18 -13.89 15.24
N PRO A 473 31.30 -13.24 14.83
CA PRO A 473 31.74 -13.24 13.44
C PRO A 473 31.84 -14.68 12.89
N PRO A 474 31.11 -15.01 11.81
CA PRO A 474 31.11 -16.36 11.25
C PRO A 474 32.38 -16.65 10.45
N VAL A 475 32.69 -17.93 10.27
CA VAL A 475 33.79 -18.37 9.40
C VAL A 475 33.30 -18.35 7.95
N LEU A 476 33.74 -17.35 7.19
CA LEU A 476 33.33 -17.17 5.80
C LEU A 476 34.28 -17.92 4.84
N ASN A 477 33.76 -18.34 3.68
CA ASN A 477 34.60 -18.78 2.59
C ASN A 477 35.42 -17.60 2.03
N GLU A 478 36.51 -17.89 1.31
CA GLU A 478 37.47 -16.86 0.84
C GLU A 478 36.81 -15.74 0.03
N ASN A 479 35.89 -16.10 -0.88
CA ASN A 479 35.18 -15.13 -1.72
C ASN A 479 34.27 -14.19 -0.90
N LEU A 480 33.52 -14.74 0.06
CA LEU A 480 32.66 -13.96 0.95
C LEU A 480 33.50 -13.13 1.92
N ALA A 481 34.61 -13.66 2.43
CA ALA A 481 35.54 -12.95 3.30
C ALA A 481 36.11 -11.69 2.62
N LEU A 482 36.51 -11.80 1.34
CA LEU A 482 36.95 -10.65 0.54
C LEU A 482 35.85 -9.59 0.37
N THR A 483 34.62 -10.04 0.08
CA THR A 483 33.45 -9.16 -0.08
C THR A 483 33.13 -8.42 1.23
N VAL A 484 33.10 -9.15 2.34
CA VAL A 484 32.84 -8.61 3.68
C VAL A 484 33.96 -7.69 4.13
N SER A 485 35.22 -8.03 3.87
CA SER A 485 36.36 -7.14 4.17
C SER A 485 36.23 -5.81 3.43
N LYS A 486 35.82 -5.84 2.15
CA LYS A 486 35.53 -4.62 1.38
C LYS A 486 34.39 -3.81 1.99
N LEU A 487 33.30 -4.46 2.42
CA LEU A 487 32.20 -3.78 3.11
C LEU A 487 32.64 -3.15 4.44
N MET A 488 33.39 -3.88 5.26
CA MET A 488 33.89 -3.40 6.56
C MET A 488 34.92 -2.26 6.42
N SER A 489 35.67 -2.22 5.31
CA SER A 489 36.61 -1.11 5.05
C SER A 489 35.91 0.22 4.74
N GLN A 490 34.62 0.19 4.39
CA GLN A 490 33.84 1.39 4.14
C GLN A 490 33.22 1.86 5.46
N VAL A 491 33.66 3.02 5.96
CA VAL A 491 33.02 3.65 7.13
C VAL A 491 31.78 4.38 6.64
N PRO A 492 30.57 3.89 6.94
CA PRO A 492 29.36 4.50 6.41
C PRO A 492 29.04 5.76 7.22
N SER A 493 28.46 6.79 6.59
CA SER A 493 28.05 8.01 7.32
C SER A 493 26.84 7.78 8.24
N LYS A 494 26.14 6.67 8.06
CA LYS A 494 24.97 6.21 8.84
C LYS A 494 25.07 4.70 9.01
N PRO A 495 24.42 4.09 10.01
CA PRO A 495 24.42 2.64 10.11
C PRO A 495 23.82 2.00 8.84
N VAL A 496 24.46 0.97 8.30
CA VAL A 496 24.01 0.23 7.12
C VAL A 496 24.02 -1.27 7.40
N SER A 497 23.04 -1.99 6.88
CA SER A 497 22.98 -3.45 6.92
C SER A 497 23.28 -4.04 5.54
N ALA A 498 23.96 -5.18 5.53
CA ALA A 498 24.23 -5.96 4.34
C ALA A 498 23.86 -7.43 4.59
N LEU A 499 23.03 -7.98 3.70
CA LEU A 499 22.70 -9.40 3.69
C LEU A 499 23.85 -10.19 3.06
N ILE A 500 24.29 -11.26 3.74
CA ILE A 500 25.40 -12.11 3.32
C ILE A 500 24.82 -13.44 2.82
N HIS A 501 24.63 -13.53 1.50
CA HIS A 501 24.08 -14.73 0.86
C HIS A 501 25.05 -15.91 0.90
N GLY A 502 24.50 -17.14 0.90
CA GLY A 502 25.25 -18.37 0.68
C GLY A 502 26.02 -18.92 1.88
N HIS A 503 25.80 -18.39 3.09
CA HIS A 503 26.36 -18.93 4.32
C HIS A 503 25.27 -19.47 5.23
N ARG A 504 25.31 -20.76 5.56
CA ARG A 504 24.45 -21.34 6.59
C ARG A 504 25.15 -21.22 7.93
N VAL A 505 24.52 -20.52 8.86
CA VAL A 505 25.00 -20.46 10.25
C VAL A 505 24.65 -21.78 10.92
N THR A 506 25.65 -22.56 11.30
CA THR A 506 25.45 -23.70 12.21
C THR A 506 25.23 -23.14 13.61
N ALA A 507 23.98 -23.17 14.08
CA ALA A 507 23.61 -22.74 15.42
C ALA A 507 24.18 -23.73 16.46
N GLY A 508 25.46 -23.56 16.80
CA GLY A 508 26.09 -24.27 17.92
C GLY A 508 25.83 -23.58 19.28
N ALA A 509 25.29 -22.37 19.27
CA ALA A 509 25.01 -21.56 20.45
C ALA A 509 23.52 -21.23 20.53
N VAL A 510 22.99 -21.20 21.77
CA VAL A 510 21.60 -20.79 22.04
C VAL A 510 21.41 -19.35 21.54
N LEU A 511 20.62 -19.19 20.48
CA LEU A 511 20.33 -17.88 19.90
C LEU A 511 19.39 -17.10 20.82
N ARG A 512 19.84 -15.93 21.28
CA ARG A 512 18.99 -14.99 22.01
C ARG A 512 18.22 -14.16 21.02
N TRP A 513 17.09 -14.69 20.58
CA TRP A 513 16.16 -13.99 19.71
C TRP A 513 15.69 -12.68 20.33
N GLN A 514 15.83 -11.62 19.55
CA GLN A 514 15.36 -10.29 19.86
C GLN A 514 14.53 -9.78 18.69
N CYS A 515 13.63 -8.86 19.02
CA CYS A 515 12.88 -8.09 18.06
C CYS A 515 13.85 -7.34 17.16
N ILE A 516 13.64 -7.37 15.83
CA ILE A 516 14.48 -6.61 14.89
C ILE A 516 14.54 -5.11 15.27
N GLY A 517 13.43 -4.56 15.78
CA GLY A 517 13.36 -3.18 16.25
C GLY A 517 14.21 -2.88 17.48
N GLU A 518 14.59 -3.88 18.28
CA GLU A 518 15.43 -3.71 19.47
C GLU A 518 16.94 -3.78 19.15
N LEU A 519 17.29 -4.24 17.95
CA LEU A 519 18.67 -4.34 17.48
C LEU A 519 19.16 -3.00 16.93
N ASN A 520 19.23 -1.99 17.80
CA ASN A 520 19.96 -0.76 17.52
C ASN A 520 20.85 -0.34 18.72
N PRO A 521 22.13 -0.74 18.74
CA PRO A 521 23.11 -0.30 19.72
C PRO A 521 23.64 1.12 19.48
N ALA A 522 23.22 1.82 18.43
CA ALA A 522 23.64 3.19 18.12
C ALA A 522 22.83 4.22 18.94
N HIS A 523 22.88 4.07 20.25
CA HIS A 523 22.20 4.88 21.26
C HIS A 523 22.86 6.26 21.51
N PRO A 524 23.37 6.96 20.47
CA PRO A 524 23.19 8.42 20.46
C PRO A 524 22.55 8.97 19.17
N TYR A 525 22.25 8.14 18.16
CA TYR A 525 21.61 8.61 16.93
C TYR A 525 20.08 8.59 17.08
N ARG A 526 19.57 9.73 17.58
CA ARG A 526 18.18 10.24 17.59
C ARG A 526 17.07 9.31 17.07
N ARG A 527 16.07 9.06 17.94
CA ARG A 527 14.60 8.93 17.73
C ARG A 527 13.98 8.02 16.67
N TRP A 528 14.69 7.70 15.60
CA TRP A 528 14.06 7.42 14.32
C TRP A 528 14.65 6.22 13.58
N GLU A 529 15.82 5.73 14.02
CA GLU A 529 16.53 4.61 13.39
C GLU A 529 16.12 3.27 14.00
N VAL A 530 14.81 3.07 14.20
CA VAL A 530 14.30 1.75 14.57
C VAL A 530 14.27 0.90 13.30
N CYS A 531 15.02 -0.21 13.32
CA CYS A 531 15.16 -1.23 12.27
C CYS A 531 16.16 -0.94 11.14
N LEU A 532 17.45 -1.22 11.41
CA LEU A 532 18.48 -1.40 10.38
C LEU A 532 18.32 -2.71 9.60
N ILE A 533 17.65 -3.70 10.18
CA ILE A 533 17.32 -4.95 9.51
C ILE A 533 15.91 -4.80 8.90
N PRO A 534 15.73 -4.99 7.58
CA PRO A 534 14.42 -4.86 6.95
C PRO A 534 13.50 -6.01 7.40
N PRO A 535 12.21 -5.75 7.68
CA PRO A 535 11.24 -6.82 7.91
C PRO A 535 11.19 -7.73 6.68
N PRO A 536 10.85 -9.02 6.82
CA PRO A 536 10.64 -9.89 5.66
C PRO A 536 9.68 -9.24 4.65
N ALA A 537 9.94 -9.43 3.35
CA ALA A 537 8.89 -9.28 2.38
C ALA A 537 7.77 -10.27 2.76
N ARG A 538 6.51 -9.84 2.78
CA ARG A 538 5.41 -10.80 2.94
C ARG A 538 5.52 -11.75 1.76
N SER A 539 5.93 -13.00 2.01
CA SER A 539 5.58 -14.07 1.10
C SER A 539 4.05 -14.06 1.00
N ALA A 540 3.51 -14.12 -0.22
CA ALA A 540 2.10 -14.38 -0.40
C ALA A 540 1.79 -15.61 0.46
N GLU A 541 0.88 -15.47 1.43
CA GLU A 541 0.44 -16.59 2.26
C GLU A 541 0.03 -17.69 1.29
N SER A 542 0.80 -18.78 1.24
CA SER A 542 0.43 -19.97 0.49
C SER A 542 -0.91 -20.42 1.07
N SER A 543 -1.96 -20.27 0.29
CA SER A 543 -3.31 -20.68 0.67
C SER A 543 -3.38 -22.20 0.68
N GLU A 544 -2.84 -22.81 1.74
CA GLU A 544 -3.25 -24.15 2.16
C GLU A 544 -4.39 -23.99 3.17
N SER A 545 -5.61 -23.97 2.62
CA SER A 545 -6.85 -24.26 3.35
C SER A 545 -7.84 -24.95 2.44
#